data_AF-A0A182G7D7-F1
#
_entry.id   AF-A0A182G7D7-F1
#
_cell.length_a   1.000
_cell.length_b   1.000
_cell.length_c   1.000
_cell.angle_alpha   90.00
_cell.angle_beta   90.00
_cell.angle_gamma   90.00
#
_symmetry.space_group_name_H-M   'P 1'
#
loop_
_entity.id
_entity.type
_entity.pdbx_description
1 polymer ?
#
loop_
_entity_poly.entity_id
_entity_poly.type
_entity_poly.pdbx_seq_one_letter_code
_entity_poly.pdbx_strand_id
1 'polypeptide(L)'
;MNPKVDKDYCKTLQSEGVSTSIDGVTDSQSLHLPEWYDEAKFKHAQNFYRRNAYALVVVALYGLVASMALPSILSVLMFTKRSSSVLTAYRRYMATILHFVGWYTEELKPGTKYWKSLEFVRRAHSTTSRRANSKSPGMIISQRDMVIVQFSFVGYVVLSPRMLGIQYNTEDMEAFVHFWRVMGYMLGIEDRFNVCTADLPSTRNRMQQVRDLVIQPGLATTVGEDFRRMTRYMLDGMWYFNVFVNPDATLYFTYRLSGVPGYKDLSGKNYEKLSLYSRMMLRVLVAIHEVSLGVAVLRWLQNSLVYVLVNYGIQYFPVLAIIRFGFKNAIVRI
;
A
#
# COMPACT_ATOMS: atom_id res chain seq x y z
N MET A 1 -0.60 6.36 26.67
CA MET A 1 0.50 6.22 25.70
C MET A 1 1.71 7.00 26.22
N ASN A 2 2.94 6.50 26.10
CA ASN A 2 4.14 7.17 26.64
C ASN A 2 4.78 8.07 25.55
N PRO A 3 4.75 9.41 25.68
CA PRO A 3 5.25 10.35 24.66
C PRO A 3 6.72 10.14 24.27
N LYS A 4 7.53 9.55 25.18
CA LYS A 4 8.93 9.22 24.92
C LYS A 4 9.10 8.11 23.87
N VAL A 5 8.16 7.16 23.83
CA VAL A 5 8.19 6.01 22.90
C VAL A 5 7.97 6.46 21.46
N ASP A 6 7.11 7.45 21.25
CA ASP A 6 6.83 7.94 19.90
C ASP A 6 8.00 8.78 19.37
N LYS A 7 8.69 9.55 20.22
CA LYS A 7 9.86 10.34 19.81
C LYS A 7 11.00 9.48 19.22
N ASP A 8 11.19 8.26 19.73
CA ASP A 8 12.23 7.33 19.30
C ASP A 8 11.66 6.12 18.53
N TYR A 9 10.45 6.22 17.98
CA TYR A 9 9.74 5.10 17.36
C TYR A 9 10.57 4.40 16.27
N CYS A 10 11.17 5.15 15.35
CA CYS A 10 11.98 4.54 14.29
C CYS A 10 13.24 3.86 14.83
N LYS A 11 13.78 4.30 15.97
CA LYS A 11 14.92 3.63 16.62
C LYS A 11 14.52 2.24 17.07
N THR A 12 13.41 2.11 17.80
CA THR A 12 12.86 0.81 18.23
C THR A 12 12.50 -0.07 17.03
N LEU A 13 11.87 0.51 16.01
CA LEU A 13 11.51 -0.23 14.79
C LEU A 13 12.74 -0.79 14.07
N GLN A 14 13.86 -0.04 14.04
CA GLN A 14 15.10 -0.47 13.40
C GLN A 14 15.94 -1.41 14.28
N SER A 15 15.93 -1.25 15.60
CA SER A 15 16.71 -2.11 16.50
C SER A 15 16.05 -3.45 16.77
N GLU A 16 14.72 -3.48 16.91
CA GLU A 16 13.98 -4.67 17.35
C GLU A 16 13.03 -5.19 16.26
N GLY A 17 12.38 -4.28 15.53
CA GLY A 17 11.39 -4.65 14.51
C GLY A 17 11.98 -5.38 13.31
N VAL A 18 13.28 -5.23 13.04
CA VAL A 18 13.99 -5.89 11.91
C VAL A 18 14.21 -7.38 12.15
N SER A 19 14.49 -7.77 13.39
CA SER A 19 14.77 -9.16 13.77
C SER A 19 13.53 -9.90 14.27
N THR A 20 12.48 -9.17 14.64
CA THR A 20 11.23 -9.77 15.13
C THR A 20 10.39 -10.27 13.95
N SER A 21 10.18 -11.58 13.86
CA SER A 21 9.34 -12.19 12.82
C SER A 21 7.85 -11.90 13.06
N ILE A 22 7.09 -11.76 11.97
CA ILE A 22 5.62 -11.70 12.04
C ILE A 22 4.98 -12.99 12.59
N ASP A 23 5.73 -14.10 12.59
CA ASP A 23 5.27 -15.40 13.09
C ASP A 23 5.24 -15.52 14.62
N GLY A 24 5.96 -14.64 15.34
CA GLY A 24 6.18 -14.77 16.79
C GLY A 24 5.03 -14.24 17.65
N VAL A 25 4.05 -13.54 17.07
CA VAL A 25 2.96 -12.89 17.81
C VAL A 25 1.75 -13.82 17.86
N THR A 26 1.63 -14.48 19.02
CA THR A 26 0.46 -15.16 19.63
C THR A 26 -0.57 -15.81 18.70
N ASP A 27 -0.70 -17.14 18.87
CA ASP A 27 -1.65 -18.04 18.23
C ASP A 27 -1.81 -17.87 16.72
N SER A 28 -0.90 -18.54 16.00
CA SER A 28 -0.89 -18.70 14.54
C SER A 28 -2.18 -19.24 13.89
N GLN A 29 -3.27 -19.41 14.65
CA GLN A 29 -4.49 -20.09 14.21
C GLN A 29 -5.79 -19.26 14.30
N SER A 30 -5.88 -18.21 15.13
CA SER A 30 -7.15 -17.45 15.29
C SER A 30 -6.98 -15.93 15.23
N LEU A 31 -7.81 -15.30 14.40
CA LEU A 31 -7.96 -13.85 14.41
C LEU A 31 -8.82 -13.42 15.60
N HIS A 32 -8.40 -12.35 16.26
CA HIS A 32 -9.18 -11.71 17.32
C HIS A 32 -9.22 -10.21 17.08
N LEU A 33 -10.34 -9.58 17.41
CA LEU A 33 -10.42 -8.13 17.47
C LEU A 33 -9.58 -7.63 18.66
N PRO A 34 -8.89 -6.49 18.53
CA PRO A 34 -8.22 -5.88 19.68
C PRO A 34 -9.26 -5.37 20.69
N GLU A 35 -8.91 -5.35 21.97
CA GLU A 35 -9.80 -4.85 23.05
C GLU A 35 -10.25 -3.40 22.83
N TRP A 36 -9.40 -2.60 22.19
CA TRP A 36 -9.66 -1.21 21.85
C TRP A 36 -10.42 -1.03 20.52
N TYR A 37 -11.02 -2.08 19.96
CA TYR A 37 -11.81 -2.02 18.73
C TYR A 37 -13.07 -1.15 18.91
N ASP A 38 -13.14 -0.09 18.11
CA ASP A 38 -14.31 0.77 17.96
C ASP A 38 -14.97 0.53 16.59
N GLU A 39 -16.15 -0.10 16.60
CA GLU A 39 -16.92 -0.45 15.40
C GLU A 39 -17.41 0.80 14.65
N ALA A 40 -17.80 1.86 15.37
CA ALA A 40 -18.32 3.07 14.77
C ALA A 40 -17.22 3.78 13.96
N LYS A 41 -16.03 3.95 14.55
CA LYS A 41 -14.85 4.47 13.82
C LYS A 41 -14.48 3.59 12.64
N PHE A 42 -14.56 2.27 12.81
CA PHE A 42 -14.24 1.34 11.72
C PHE A 42 -15.19 1.50 10.52
N LYS A 43 -16.51 1.54 10.77
CA LYS A 43 -17.54 1.80 9.73
C LYS A 43 -17.42 3.19 9.12
N HIS A 44 -17.05 4.19 9.91
CA HIS A 44 -16.78 5.54 9.42
C HIS A 44 -15.61 5.56 8.42
N ALA A 45 -14.53 4.81 8.70
CA ALA A 45 -13.42 4.66 7.76
C ALA A 45 -13.83 3.98 6.44
N GLN A 46 -14.74 3.01 6.48
CA GLN A 46 -15.32 2.41 5.28
C GLN A 46 -16.13 3.43 4.45
N ASN A 47 -16.87 4.33 5.10
CA ASN A 47 -17.54 5.45 4.44
C ASN A 47 -16.56 6.49 3.88
N PHE A 48 -15.47 6.77 4.60
CA PHE A 48 -14.36 7.59 4.12
C PHE A 48 -13.74 7.01 2.84
N TYR A 49 -13.56 5.68 2.77
CA TYR A 49 -13.11 5.00 1.55
C TYR A 49 -14.07 5.23 0.38
N ARG A 50 -15.39 5.07 0.57
CA ARG A 50 -16.38 5.29 -0.51
C ARG A 50 -16.29 6.68 -1.14
N ARG A 51 -15.96 7.71 -0.34
CA ARG A 51 -15.77 9.09 -0.81
C ARG A 51 -14.42 9.35 -1.49
N ASN A 52 -13.43 8.48 -1.29
CA ASN A 52 -12.04 8.66 -1.73
C ASN A 52 -11.44 7.44 -2.45
N ALA A 53 -12.28 6.52 -2.95
CA ALA A 53 -11.86 5.20 -3.42
C ALA A 53 -10.75 5.25 -4.49
N TYR A 54 -10.86 6.17 -5.46
CA TYR A 54 -9.83 6.35 -6.48
C TYR A 54 -8.48 6.71 -5.87
N ALA A 55 -8.45 7.74 -5.02
CA ALA A 55 -7.24 8.24 -4.41
C ALA A 55 -6.58 7.16 -3.53
N LEU A 56 -7.36 6.42 -2.75
CA LEU A 56 -6.84 5.39 -1.85
C LEU A 56 -6.27 4.18 -2.60
N VAL A 57 -6.91 3.74 -3.69
CA VAL A 57 -6.37 2.64 -4.53
C VAL A 57 -5.10 3.08 -5.26
N VAL A 58 -5.04 4.30 -5.78
CA VAL A 58 -3.86 4.80 -6.49
C VAL A 58 -2.70 5.09 -5.54
N VAL A 59 -2.97 5.59 -4.32
CA VAL A 59 -1.94 5.74 -3.28
C VAL A 59 -1.34 4.42 -2.86
N ALA A 60 -2.16 3.36 -2.74
CA ALA A 60 -1.66 2.03 -2.43
C ALA A 60 -0.60 1.59 -3.46
N LEU A 61 -0.78 1.93 -4.74
CA LEU A 61 0.22 1.66 -5.78
C LEU A 61 1.54 2.41 -5.50
N TYR A 62 1.49 3.71 -5.23
CA TYR A 62 2.69 4.51 -4.90
C TYR A 62 3.38 4.00 -3.64
N GLY A 63 2.60 3.65 -2.62
CA GLY A 63 3.06 3.00 -1.40
C GLY A 63 3.80 1.70 -1.67
N LEU A 64 3.24 0.82 -2.49
CA LEU A 64 3.87 -0.45 -2.82
C LEU A 64 5.17 -0.24 -3.61
N VAL A 65 5.20 0.70 -4.56
CA VAL A 65 6.45 1.11 -5.24
C VAL A 65 7.50 1.56 -4.22
N ALA A 66 7.12 2.44 -3.29
CA ALA A 66 8.04 2.93 -2.25
C ALA A 66 8.58 1.81 -1.35
N SER A 67 7.72 0.86 -0.96
CA SER A 67 8.12 -0.27 -0.12
C SER A 67 9.14 -1.19 -0.78
N MET A 68 9.12 -1.32 -2.12
CA MET A 68 10.08 -2.15 -2.86
C MET A 68 11.49 -1.58 -2.86
N ALA A 69 11.67 -0.30 -2.49
CA ALA A 69 12.99 0.29 -2.31
C ALA A 69 13.73 -0.28 -1.09
N LEU A 70 13.05 -1.05 -0.22
CA LEU A 70 13.66 -1.67 0.93
C LEU A 70 14.14 -3.09 0.58
N PRO A 71 15.45 -3.40 0.73
CA PRO A 71 16.01 -4.69 0.34
C PRO A 71 15.36 -5.91 1.01
N SER A 72 14.97 -5.80 2.30
CA SER A 72 14.29 -6.89 3.02
C SER A 72 12.96 -7.26 2.35
N ILE A 73 12.15 -6.26 2.00
CA ILE A 73 10.89 -6.46 1.29
C ILE A 73 11.15 -7.00 -0.12
N LEU A 74 12.04 -6.36 -0.87
CA LEU A 74 12.33 -6.71 -2.26
C LEU A 74 12.84 -8.16 -2.41
N SER A 75 13.73 -8.59 -1.52
CA SER A 75 14.29 -9.95 -1.52
C SER A 75 13.20 -11.02 -1.32
N VAL A 76 12.26 -10.82 -0.40
CA VAL A 76 11.11 -11.71 -0.21
C VAL A 76 10.21 -11.70 -1.46
N LEU A 77 9.94 -10.53 -2.04
CA LEU A 77 9.14 -10.45 -3.28
C LEU A 77 9.78 -11.26 -4.42
N MET A 78 11.10 -11.16 -4.60
CA MET A 78 11.85 -11.93 -5.60
C MET A 78 11.82 -13.44 -5.28
N PHE A 79 12.04 -13.81 -4.02
CA PHE A 79 12.00 -15.20 -3.55
C PHE A 79 10.68 -15.90 -3.91
N THR A 80 9.55 -15.20 -3.76
CA THR A 80 8.23 -15.80 -4.05
C THR A 80 7.99 -16.12 -5.52
N LYS A 81 8.72 -15.47 -6.45
CA LYS A 81 8.50 -15.52 -7.90
C LYS A 81 7.07 -15.18 -8.34
N ARG A 82 6.26 -14.57 -7.47
CA ARG A 82 4.88 -14.13 -7.77
C ARG A 82 4.84 -12.77 -8.47
N SER A 83 6.00 -12.19 -8.77
CA SER A 83 6.13 -10.95 -9.55
C SER A 83 7.37 -10.97 -10.43
N SER A 84 7.80 -12.16 -10.89
CA SER A 84 8.99 -12.33 -11.73
C SER A 84 8.74 -12.10 -13.22
N SER A 85 7.51 -11.75 -13.60
CA SER A 85 7.10 -11.40 -14.95
C SER A 85 5.87 -10.48 -14.90
N VAL A 86 5.56 -9.81 -16.01
CA VAL A 86 4.38 -8.94 -16.13
C VAL A 86 3.09 -9.69 -15.77
N LEU A 87 2.92 -10.93 -16.26
CA LEU A 87 1.73 -11.74 -15.96
C LEU A 87 1.63 -12.12 -14.48
N THR A 88 2.73 -12.62 -13.88
CA THR A 88 2.70 -13.03 -12.48
C THR A 88 2.47 -11.83 -11.56
N ALA A 89 3.10 -10.69 -11.87
CA ALA A 89 2.88 -9.43 -11.20
C ALA A 89 1.41 -8.97 -11.33
N TYR A 90 0.85 -8.91 -12.54
CA TYR A 90 -0.57 -8.60 -12.78
C TYR A 90 -1.47 -9.42 -11.85
N ARG A 91 -1.33 -10.74 -11.86
CA ARG A 91 -2.17 -11.63 -11.03
C ARG A 91 -2.02 -11.35 -9.55
N ARG A 92 -0.80 -11.13 -9.06
CA ARG A 92 -0.53 -10.80 -7.67
C ARG A 92 -1.19 -9.49 -7.26
N TYR A 93 -0.97 -8.41 -8.02
CA TYR A 93 -1.45 -7.09 -7.62
C TYR A 93 -2.96 -6.91 -7.82
N MET A 94 -3.58 -7.62 -8.78
CA MET A 94 -5.04 -7.72 -8.84
C MET A 94 -5.62 -8.39 -7.60
N ALA A 95 -5.03 -9.49 -7.12
CA ALA A 95 -5.44 -10.12 -5.88
C ALA A 95 -5.24 -9.19 -4.67
N THR A 96 -4.12 -8.46 -4.61
CA THR A 96 -3.89 -7.44 -3.57
C THR A 96 -4.97 -6.36 -3.59
N ILE A 97 -5.37 -5.85 -4.76
CA ILE A 97 -6.45 -4.87 -4.89
C ILE A 97 -7.78 -5.44 -4.40
N LEU A 98 -8.12 -6.68 -4.76
CA LEU A 98 -9.35 -7.33 -4.30
C LEU A 98 -9.37 -7.48 -2.77
N HIS A 99 -8.26 -7.88 -2.14
CA HIS A 99 -8.16 -7.95 -0.68
C HIS A 99 -8.31 -6.56 -0.06
N PHE A 100 -7.52 -5.59 -0.55
CA PHE A 100 -7.51 -4.22 -0.05
C PHE A 100 -8.89 -3.55 -0.13
N VAL A 101 -9.56 -3.65 -1.27
CA VAL A 101 -10.91 -3.08 -1.46
C VAL A 101 -11.95 -3.85 -0.67
N GLY A 102 -11.85 -5.18 -0.62
CA GLY A 102 -12.74 -6.02 0.18
C GLY A 102 -12.76 -5.63 1.66
N TRP A 103 -11.62 -5.21 2.21
CA TRP A 103 -11.53 -4.70 3.58
C TRP A 103 -12.31 -3.39 3.81
N TYR A 104 -12.62 -2.62 2.79
CA TYR A 104 -13.48 -1.44 2.94
C TYR A 104 -14.96 -1.70 2.65
N THR A 105 -15.26 -2.74 1.88
CA THR A 105 -16.61 -2.98 1.35
C THR A 105 -17.38 -4.09 2.06
N GLU A 106 -16.67 -4.98 2.75
CA GLU A 106 -17.25 -6.13 3.45
C GLU A 106 -17.32 -5.88 4.97
N GLU A 107 -18.13 -6.66 5.67
CA GLU A 107 -18.28 -6.55 7.13
C GLU A 107 -17.15 -7.29 7.87
N LEU A 108 -16.55 -6.68 8.89
CA LEU A 108 -15.54 -7.33 9.73
C LEU A 108 -16.19 -8.22 10.78
N LYS A 109 -16.59 -9.43 10.39
CA LYS A 109 -17.12 -10.47 11.31
C LYS A 109 -16.59 -11.86 10.96
N PRO A 110 -16.43 -12.78 11.92
CA PRO A 110 -16.08 -14.17 11.65
C PRO A 110 -16.94 -14.79 10.53
N GLY A 111 -16.31 -15.48 9.59
CA GLY A 111 -16.97 -16.17 8.46
C GLY A 111 -17.29 -15.30 7.23
N THR A 112 -17.21 -13.98 7.34
CA THR A 112 -17.39 -13.06 6.19
C THR A 112 -16.22 -13.14 5.19
N LYS A 113 -16.40 -12.56 3.99
CA LYS A 113 -15.32 -12.43 3.00
C LYS A 113 -14.13 -11.64 3.54
N TYR A 114 -14.39 -10.59 4.33
CA TYR A 114 -13.36 -9.82 5.01
C TYR A 114 -12.49 -10.74 5.87
N TRP A 115 -13.12 -11.47 6.78
CA TRP A 115 -12.42 -12.30 7.76
C TRP A 115 -11.57 -13.37 7.09
N LYS A 116 -12.14 -14.09 6.11
CA LYS A 116 -11.40 -15.07 5.29
C LYS A 116 -10.23 -14.44 4.56
N SER A 117 -10.41 -13.22 4.03
CA SER A 117 -9.33 -12.47 3.40
C SER A 117 -8.21 -12.13 4.38
N LEU A 118 -8.52 -11.70 5.61
CA LEU A 118 -7.50 -11.43 6.63
C LEU A 118 -6.75 -12.70 7.02
N GLU A 119 -7.47 -13.81 7.26
CA GLU A 119 -6.87 -15.11 7.58
C GLU A 119 -5.92 -15.58 6.47
N PHE A 120 -6.37 -15.44 5.21
CA PHE A 120 -5.57 -15.79 4.05
C PHE A 120 -4.29 -14.96 3.98
N VAL A 121 -4.38 -13.63 4.07
CA VAL A 121 -3.22 -12.74 3.95
C VAL A 121 -2.24 -12.95 5.11
N ARG A 122 -2.73 -13.04 6.36
CA ARG A 122 -1.90 -13.32 7.53
C ARG A 122 -1.17 -14.66 7.38
N ARG A 123 -1.88 -15.72 7.01
CA ARG A 123 -1.28 -17.05 6.79
C ARG A 123 -0.28 -17.04 5.64
N ALA A 124 -0.55 -16.31 4.57
CA ALA A 124 0.33 -16.20 3.42
C ALA A 124 1.66 -15.52 3.80
N HIS A 125 1.62 -14.42 4.56
CA HIS A 125 2.84 -13.77 5.08
C HIS A 125 3.62 -14.69 6.00
N SER A 126 2.98 -15.27 7.01
CA SER A 126 3.60 -16.23 7.93
C SER A 126 4.25 -17.42 7.23
N THR A 127 3.53 -18.05 6.31
CA THR A 127 4.05 -19.20 5.54
C THR A 127 5.20 -18.80 4.63
N THR A 128 5.14 -17.61 4.03
CA THR A 128 6.20 -17.09 3.16
C THR A 128 7.45 -16.78 3.98
N SER A 129 7.31 -16.15 5.15
CA SER A 129 8.39 -15.86 6.09
C SER A 129 9.14 -17.14 6.48
N ARG A 130 8.41 -18.17 6.94
CA ARG A 130 9.01 -19.47 7.29
C ARG A 130 9.74 -20.13 6.12
N ARG A 131 9.13 -20.11 4.92
CA ARG A 131 9.73 -20.71 3.72
C ARG A 131 10.96 -19.96 3.22
N ALA A 132 10.97 -18.63 3.32
CA ALA A 132 12.12 -17.82 2.97
C ALA A 132 13.26 -18.07 3.95
N ASN A 133 12.98 -18.04 5.25
CA ASN A 133 13.96 -18.27 6.30
C ASN A 133 14.57 -19.68 6.25
N SER A 134 13.78 -20.71 5.90
CA SER A 134 14.31 -22.08 5.76
C SER A 134 15.21 -22.27 4.54
N LYS A 135 15.12 -21.39 3.53
CA LYS A 135 15.97 -21.42 2.33
C LYS A 135 17.14 -20.46 2.42
N SER A 136 16.98 -19.34 3.12
CA SER A 136 18.00 -18.32 3.34
C SER A 136 17.84 -17.82 4.78
N PRO A 137 18.64 -18.33 5.73
CA PRO A 137 18.56 -17.92 7.13
C PRO A 137 18.64 -16.40 7.28
N GLY A 138 17.69 -15.82 8.01
CA GLY A 138 17.54 -14.38 8.19
C GLY A 138 16.62 -13.69 7.17
N MET A 139 16.24 -14.35 6.06
CA MET A 139 15.22 -13.82 5.14
C MET A 139 13.82 -14.06 5.71
N ILE A 140 13.37 -13.15 6.56
CA ILE A 140 12.04 -13.17 7.19
C ILE A 140 11.16 -12.03 6.67
N ILE A 141 9.85 -12.17 6.87
CA ILE A 141 8.95 -11.00 6.90
C ILE A 141 8.94 -10.49 8.33
N SER A 142 9.66 -9.40 8.56
CA SER A 142 9.82 -8.80 9.90
C SER A 142 8.65 -7.89 10.28
N GLN A 143 8.53 -7.56 11.57
CA GLN A 143 7.60 -6.54 12.07
C GLN A 143 7.84 -5.19 11.37
N ARG A 144 9.11 -4.82 11.12
CA ARG A 144 9.45 -3.63 10.34
C ARG A 144 8.89 -3.69 8.92
N ASP A 145 9.05 -4.81 8.22
CA ASP A 145 8.56 -4.94 6.85
C ASP A 145 7.04 -4.81 6.79
N MET A 146 6.33 -5.42 7.75
CA MET A 146 4.88 -5.31 7.86
C MET A 146 4.43 -3.88 8.16
N VAL A 147 5.14 -3.15 9.03
CA VAL A 147 4.91 -1.73 9.32
C VAL A 147 5.14 -0.85 8.10
N ILE A 148 6.19 -1.11 7.32
CA ILE A 148 6.47 -0.37 6.09
C ILE A 148 5.35 -0.60 5.07
N VAL A 149 4.90 -1.83 4.91
CA VAL A 149 3.76 -2.17 4.02
C VAL A 149 2.46 -1.55 4.55
N GLN A 150 2.23 -1.50 5.86
CA GLN A 150 1.10 -0.77 6.44
C GLN A 150 1.19 0.73 6.09
N PHE A 151 2.36 1.35 6.29
CA PHE A 151 2.61 2.75 5.91
C PHE A 151 2.30 3.00 4.43
N SER A 152 2.61 2.07 3.53
CA SER A 152 2.28 2.19 2.10
C SER A 152 0.79 2.38 1.81
N PHE A 153 -0.11 1.89 2.67
CA PHE A 153 -1.55 2.01 2.47
C PHE A 153 -2.19 3.22 3.17
N VAL A 154 -1.61 3.68 4.30
CA VAL A 154 -2.20 4.75 5.13
C VAL A 154 -1.32 5.99 5.26
N GLY A 155 0.00 5.83 5.24
CA GLY A 155 0.99 6.85 5.54
C GLY A 155 0.85 8.10 4.66
N TYR A 156 0.86 7.92 3.34
CA TYR A 156 0.75 9.07 2.42
C TYR A 156 -0.59 9.79 2.51
N VAL A 157 -1.68 9.07 2.81
CA VAL A 157 -3.00 9.68 3.01
C VAL A 157 -2.99 10.60 4.23
N VAL A 158 -2.36 10.17 5.33
CA VAL A 158 -2.29 10.96 6.57
C VAL A 158 -1.30 12.12 6.46
N LEU A 159 -0.18 11.91 5.76
CA LEU A 159 0.90 12.92 5.65
C LEU A 159 0.66 13.95 4.55
N SER A 160 0.02 13.56 3.44
CA SER A 160 -0.10 14.37 2.23
C SER A 160 -1.52 14.37 1.63
N PRO A 161 -2.61 14.47 2.42
CA PRO A 161 -3.97 14.30 1.90
C PRO A 161 -4.33 15.32 0.80
N ARG A 162 -3.82 16.55 0.91
CA ARG A 162 -4.05 17.61 -0.09
C ARG A 162 -3.41 17.30 -1.44
N MET A 163 -2.18 16.77 -1.44
CA MET A 163 -1.48 16.38 -2.66
C MET A 163 -2.19 15.23 -3.39
N LEU A 164 -3.04 14.50 -2.67
CA LEU A 164 -3.74 13.32 -3.14
C LEU A 164 -5.22 13.60 -3.45
N GLY A 165 -5.69 14.85 -3.28
CA GLY A 165 -7.09 15.23 -3.50
C GLY A 165 -8.08 14.60 -2.52
N ILE A 166 -7.59 14.08 -1.39
CA ILE A 166 -8.40 13.42 -0.37
C ILE A 166 -9.37 14.44 0.24
N GLN A 167 -10.65 14.08 0.28
CA GLN A 167 -11.70 14.82 0.97
C GLN A 167 -11.89 14.25 2.37
N TYR A 168 -11.67 15.07 3.38
CA TYR A 168 -11.68 14.63 4.76
C TYR A 168 -12.01 15.76 5.73
N ASN A 169 -12.51 15.38 6.90
CA ASN A 169 -12.45 16.18 8.13
C ASN A 169 -11.55 15.45 9.18
N THR A 170 -11.46 15.99 10.40
CA THR A 170 -10.64 15.36 11.45
C THR A 170 -11.12 13.97 11.82
N GLU A 171 -12.43 13.78 11.98
CA GLU A 171 -13.06 12.49 12.32
C GLU A 171 -12.78 11.42 11.27
N ASP A 172 -12.81 11.79 9.98
CA ASP A 172 -12.46 10.94 8.86
C ASP A 172 -11.04 10.37 9.00
N MET A 173 -10.08 11.23 9.37
CA MET A 173 -8.67 10.82 9.54
C MET A 173 -8.45 9.99 10.80
N GLU A 174 -9.10 10.33 11.90
CA GLU A 174 -9.04 9.53 13.14
C GLU A 174 -9.64 8.13 12.93
N ALA A 175 -10.79 8.05 12.26
CA ALA A 175 -11.41 6.79 11.89
C ALA A 175 -10.53 5.97 10.93
N PHE A 176 -9.93 6.62 9.92
CA PHE A 176 -9.05 5.96 8.96
C PHE A 176 -7.78 5.40 9.62
N VAL A 177 -7.19 6.16 10.55
CA VAL A 177 -6.07 5.70 11.37
C VAL A 177 -6.49 4.53 12.27
N HIS A 178 -7.65 4.61 12.91
CA HIS A 178 -8.18 3.52 13.74
C HIS A 178 -8.39 2.24 12.92
N PHE A 179 -8.98 2.35 11.72
CA PHE A 179 -9.13 1.24 10.79
C PHE A 179 -7.79 0.57 10.48
N TRP A 180 -6.76 1.36 10.12
CA TRP A 180 -5.44 0.79 9.82
C TRP A 180 -4.71 0.28 11.06
N ARG A 181 -4.97 0.84 12.25
CA ARG A 181 -4.49 0.29 13.52
C ARG A 181 -5.04 -1.11 13.75
N VAL A 182 -6.35 -1.29 13.63
CA VAL A 182 -7.02 -2.60 13.74
C VAL A 182 -6.45 -3.57 12.71
N MET A 183 -6.31 -3.13 11.46
CA MET A 183 -5.76 -3.96 10.38
C MET A 183 -4.33 -4.41 10.65
N GLY A 184 -3.46 -3.52 11.12
CA GLY A 184 -2.10 -3.85 11.52
C GLY A 184 -2.09 -4.95 12.58
N TYR A 185 -2.86 -4.75 13.65
CA TYR A 185 -2.99 -5.73 14.73
C TYR A 185 -3.49 -7.09 14.22
N MET A 186 -4.58 -7.11 13.46
CA MET A 186 -5.18 -8.35 12.96
C MET A 186 -4.27 -9.08 11.97
N LEU A 187 -3.42 -8.37 11.22
CA LEU A 187 -2.39 -8.94 10.34
C LEU A 187 -1.12 -9.40 11.08
N GLY A 188 -1.04 -9.21 12.41
CA GLY A 188 0.03 -9.71 13.27
C GLY A 188 1.06 -8.65 13.70
N ILE A 189 0.86 -7.37 13.37
CA ILE A 189 1.77 -6.31 13.81
C ILE A 189 1.55 -6.09 15.32
N GLU A 190 2.62 -6.20 16.11
CA GLU A 190 2.52 -5.90 17.55
C GLU A 190 2.15 -4.44 17.78
N ASP A 191 1.32 -4.15 18.78
CA ASP A 191 0.86 -2.79 19.08
C ASP A 191 2.02 -1.79 19.29
N ARG A 192 3.16 -2.25 19.83
CA ARG A 192 4.35 -1.41 20.00
C ARG A 192 5.00 -1.00 18.67
N PHE A 193 4.87 -1.82 17.63
CA PHE A 193 5.42 -1.54 16.29
C PHE A 193 4.40 -0.90 15.35
N ASN A 194 3.09 -1.07 15.57
CA ASN A 194 2.03 -0.56 14.70
C ASN A 194 2.21 0.94 14.39
N VAL A 195 2.23 1.32 13.11
CA VAL A 195 2.46 2.72 12.74
C VAL A 195 1.26 3.61 13.06
N CYS A 196 0.08 3.01 13.17
CA CYS A 196 -1.13 3.67 13.62
C CYS A 196 -1.27 3.52 15.14
N THR A 197 -1.65 4.60 15.80
CA THR A 197 -1.76 4.69 17.27
C THR A 197 -3.17 5.08 17.68
N ALA A 198 -3.40 5.26 18.98
CA ALA A 198 -4.72 5.64 19.49
C ALA A 198 -5.16 7.05 19.05
N ASP A 199 -4.20 7.92 18.73
CA ASP A 199 -4.46 9.31 18.34
C ASP A 199 -3.76 9.69 17.03
N LEU A 200 -4.33 10.69 16.35
CA LEU A 200 -3.84 11.15 15.06
C LEU A 200 -2.47 11.85 15.15
N PRO A 201 -2.17 12.71 16.16
CA PRO A 201 -0.84 13.31 16.31
C PRO A 201 0.31 12.31 16.45
N SER A 202 0.21 11.33 17.35
CA SER A 202 1.23 10.28 17.52
C SER A 202 1.37 9.44 16.26
N THR A 203 0.26 9.09 15.61
CA THR A 203 0.28 8.37 14.34
C THR A 203 1.02 9.15 13.25
N ARG A 204 0.71 10.44 13.10
CA ARG A 204 1.38 11.32 12.13
C ARG A 204 2.87 11.41 12.42
N ASN A 205 3.27 11.50 13.69
CA ASN A 205 4.67 11.53 14.08
C ASN A 205 5.41 10.24 13.70
N ARG A 206 4.83 9.07 13.99
CA ARG A 206 5.41 7.77 13.58
C ARG A 206 5.55 7.67 12.06
N MET A 207 4.51 8.05 11.32
CA MET A 207 4.53 8.04 9.85
C MET A 207 5.57 9.00 9.27
N GLN A 208 5.75 10.19 9.85
CA GLN A 208 6.81 11.12 9.44
C GLN A 208 8.19 10.49 9.61
N GLN A 209 8.46 9.86 10.76
CA GLN A 209 9.72 9.16 10.98
C GLN A 209 9.95 8.02 9.98
N VAL A 210 8.93 7.20 9.69
CA VAL A 210 9.04 6.12 8.69
C VAL A 210 9.34 6.70 7.31
N ARG A 211 8.66 7.77 6.91
CA ARG A 211 8.92 8.44 5.63
C ARG A 211 10.36 8.96 5.56
N ASP A 212 10.77 9.74 6.55
CA ASP A 212 12.01 10.54 6.51
C ASP A 212 13.26 9.69 6.80
N LEU A 213 13.15 8.66 7.65
CA LEU A 213 14.29 7.85 8.11
C LEU A 213 14.39 6.48 7.42
N VAL A 214 13.34 6.03 6.72
CA VAL A 214 13.32 4.69 6.09
C VAL A 214 13.01 4.78 4.60
N ILE A 215 11.83 5.32 4.23
CA ILE A 215 11.38 5.31 2.83
C ILE A 215 12.21 6.24 1.96
N GLN A 216 12.39 7.49 2.37
CA GLN A 216 13.11 8.50 1.59
C GLN A 216 14.58 8.11 1.37
N PRO A 217 15.35 7.66 2.40
CA PRO A 217 16.68 7.11 2.20
C PRO A 217 16.68 5.88 1.29
N GLY A 218 15.71 4.96 1.46
CA GLY A 218 15.54 3.79 0.61
C GLY A 218 15.41 4.17 -0.87
N LEU A 219 14.53 5.10 -1.21
CA LEU A 219 14.32 5.57 -2.59
C LEU A 219 15.52 6.36 -3.15
N ALA A 220 16.22 7.12 -2.30
CA ALA A 220 17.37 7.92 -2.72
C ALA A 220 18.64 7.08 -2.95
N THR A 221 18.82 5.99 -2.19
CA THR A 221 20.04 5.17 -2.22
C THR A 221 19.85 3.85 -2.97
N THR A 222 18.68 3.24 -2.86
CA THR A 222 18.37 1.91 -3.42
C THR A 222 17.65 2.05 -4.75
N VAL A 223 18.42 2.31 -5.80
CA VAL A 223 17.96 2.20 -7.18
C VAL A 223 18.78 1.13 -7.92
N GLY A 224 18.81 -0.07 -7.33
CA GLY A 224 19.41 -1.26 -7.95
C GLY A 224 18.58 -1.76 -9.13
N GLU A 225 19.20 -2.57 -9.99
CA GLU A 225 18.52 -3.16 -11.15
C GLU A 225 17.30 -4.00 -10.76
N ASP A 226 17.36 -4.71 -9.63
CA ASP A 226 16.26 -5.53 -9.11
C ASP A 226 15.03 -4.68 -8.75
N PHE A 227 15.23 -3.52 -8.12
CA PHE A 227 14.14 -2.59 -7.81
C PHE A 227 13.48 -2.09 -9.10
N ARG A 228 14.28 -1.66 -10.08
CA ARG A 228 13.77 -1.19 -11.38
C ARG A 228 13.01 -2.31 -12.09
N ARG A 229 13.54 -3.53 -12.10
CA ARG A 229 12.93 -4.70 -12.75
C ARG A 229 11.60 -5.07 -12.11
N MET A 230 11.55 -5.18 -10.79
CA MET A 230 10.35 -5.58 -10.06
C MET A 230 9.25 -4.52 -10.11
N THR A 231 9.61 -3.23 -9.99
CA THR A 231 8.66 -2.14 -10.17
C THR A 231 8.15 -2.04 -11.60
N ARG A 232 8.99 -2.27 -12.61
CA ARG A 232 8.56 -2.38 -14.01
C ARG A 232 7.54 -3.50 -14.21
N TYR A 233 7.81 -4.73 -13.76
CA TYR A 233 6.83 -5.82 -13.88
C TYR A 233 5.51 -5.52 -13.18
N MET A 234 5.55 -4.90 -12.00
CA MET A 234 4.34 -4.45 -11.32
C MET A 234 3.58 -3.43 -12.16
N LEU A 235 4.23 -2.35 -12.58
CA LEU A 235 3.58 -1.22 -13.24
C LEU A 235 3.07 -1.60 -14.64
N ASP A 236 3.83 -2.39 -15.39
CA ASP A 236 3.40 -2.93 -16.68
C ASP A 236 2.21 -3.89 -16.52
N GLY A 237 2.20 -4.69 -15.44
CA GLY A 237 1.04 -5.53 -15.10
C GLY A 237 -0.18 -4.68 -14.74
N MET A 238 0.02 -3.62 -13.94
CA MET A 238 -1.03 -2.70 -13.51
C MET A 238 -1.64 -1.89 -14.67
N TRP A 239 -0.90 -1.66 -15.76
CA TRP A 239 -1.42 -0.98 -16.94
C TRP A 239 -2.67 -1.65 -17.53
N TYR A 240 -2.77 -2.99 -17.46
CA TYR A 240 -3.93 -3.73 -17.94
C TYR A 240 -5.19 -3.55 -17.08
N PHE A 241 -5.05 -2.98 -15.87
CA PHE A 241 -6.16 -2.60 -15.00
C PHE A 241 -6.45 -1.09 -15.09
N ASN A 242 -5.39 -0.26 -15.14
CA ASN A 242 -5.51 1.18 -15.27
C ASN A 242 -4.53 1.70 -16.33
N VAL A 243 -5.06 2.07 -17.49
CA VAL A 243 -4.28 2.52 -18.65
C VAL A 243 -3.53 3.84 -18.42
N PHE A 244 -3.82 4.57 -17.33
CA PHE A 244 -3.08 5.76 -16.93
C PHE A 244 -1.76 5.45 -16.20
N VAL A 245 -1.47 4.17 -15.91
CA VAL A 245 -0.22 3.76 -15.26
C VAL A 245 0.95 3.85 -16.23
N ASN A 246 1.74 4.92 -16.15
CA ASN A 246 3.04 5.00 -16.82
C ASN A 246 4.16 4.72 -15.79
N PRO A 247 5.09 3.77 -16.02
CA PRO A 247 6.06 3.39 -15.01
C PRO A 247 6.96 4.54 -14.53
N ASP A 248 7.48 5.33 -15.45
CA ASP A 248 8.42 6.41 -15.12
C ASP A 248 7.71 7.60 -14.44
N ALA A 249 6.50 7.93 -14.89
CA ALA A 249 5.65 8.93 -14.23
C ALA A 249 5.23 8.48 -12.83
N THR A 250 4.90 7.20 -12.65
CA THR A 250 4.50 6.62 -11.36
C THR A 250 5.67 6.59 -10.38
N LEU A 251 6.86 6.21 -10.85
CA LEU A 251 8.09 6.31 -10.06
C LEU A 251 8.34 7.76 -9.67
N TYR A 252 8.33 8.70 -10.63
CA TYR A 252 8.54 10.11 -10.32
C TYR A 252 7.56 10.63 -9.26
N PHE A 253 6.27 10.34 -9.41
CA PHE A 253 5.25 10.76 -8.45
C PHE A 253 5.45 10.11 -7.08
N THR A 254 5.91 8.85 -7.04
CA THR A 254 6.25 8.16 -5.78
C THR A 254 7.40 8.88 -5.05
N TYR A 255 8.45 9.27 -5.78
CA TYR A 255 9.57 10.02 -5.21
C TYR A 255 9.13 11.41 -4.72
N ARG A 256 8.27 12.09 -5.49
CA ARG A 256 7.66 13.37 -5.11
C ARG A 256 6.84 13.25 -3.82
N LEU A 257 5.96 12.25 -3.74
CA LEU A 257 5.08 11.99 -2.60
C LEU A 257 5.87 11.60 -1.34
N SER A 258 7.01 10.92 -1.53
CA SER A 258 7.94 10.52 -0.46
C SER A 258 8.86 11.64 0.01
N GLY A 259 8.84 12.81 -0.66
CA GLY A 259 9.70 13.94 -0.32
C GLY A 259 11.17 13.78 -0.74
N VAL A 260 11.48 12.91 -1.72
CA VAL A 260 12.86 12.73 -2.19
C VAL A 260 13.36 14.03 -2.85
N PRO A 261 14.55 14.55 -2.47
CA PRO A 261 15.05 15.81 -3.01
C PRO A 261 15.15 15.80 -4.54
N GLY A 262 14.74 16.91 -5.17
CA GLY A 262 14.76 17.05 -6.64
C GLY A 262 13.58 16.43 -7.39
N TYR A 263 12.51 16.01 -6.69
CA TYR A 263 11.27 15.51 -7.29
C TYR A 263 10.03 16.34 -6.94
N LYS A 264 10.18 17.41 -6.16
CA LYS A 264 9.07 18.25 -5.67
C LYS A 264 8.33 18.92 -6.83
N ASP A 265 9.08 19.56 -7.72
CA ASP A 265 8.57 20.38 -8.82
C ASP A 265 8.62 19.60 -10.13
N LEU A 266 7.69 19.88 -11.06
CA LEU A 266 7.68 19.27 -12.40
C LEU A 266 8.70 19.93 -13.34
N SER A 267 9.94 20.04 -12.86
CA SER A 267 11.07 20.72 -13.51
C SER A 267 12.42 20.14 -13.02
N GLY A 268 13.50 20.58 -13.67
CA GLY A 268 14.87 20.21 -13.29
C GLY A 268 15.31 18.83 -13.77
N LYS A 269 16.55 18.47 -13.40
CA LYS A 269 17.29 17.33 -13.99
C LYS A 269 16.56 15.99 -13.94
N ASN A 270 15.86 15.68 -12.84
CA ASN A 270 15.14 14.41 -12.71
C ASN A 270 13.89 14.37 -13.60
N TYR A 271 13.19 15.49 -13.74
CA TYR A 271 12.03 15.62 -14.62
C TYR A 271 12.45 15.60 -16.09
N GLU A 272 13.58 16.24 -16.41
CA GLU A 272 14.13 16.30 -17.76
C GLU A 272 14.63 14.94 -18.29
N LYS A 273 14.95 13.98 -17.41
CA LYS A 273 15.26 12.61 -17.82
C LYS A 273 14.05 11.83 -18.33
N LEU A 274 12.83 12.25 -17.99
CA LEU A 274 11.61 11.60 -18.45
C LEU A 274 11.39 11.87 -19.95
N SER A 275 10.88 10.86 -20.67
CA SER A 275 10.39 11.04 -22.04
C SER A 275 9.23 12.05 -22.09
N LEU A 276 8.98 12.64 -23.26
CA LEU A 276 7.86 13.56 -23.46
C LEU A 276 6.52 12.93 -23.05
N TYR A 277 6.30 11.67 -23.42
CA TYR A 277 5.11 10.91 -23.03
C TYR A 277 5.01 10.73 -21.51
N SER A 278 6.10 10.32 -20.85
CA SER A 278 6.10 10.15 -19.38
C SER A 278 5.90 11.48 -18.64
N ARG A 279 6.41 12.60 -19.16
CA ARG A 279 6.14 13.95 -18.63
C ARG A 279 4.66 14.33 -18.78
N MET A 280 4.05 14.05 -19.93
CA MET A 280 2.61 14.26 -20.14
C MET A 280 1.79 13.43 -19.15
N MET A 281 2.09 12.13 -19.02
CA MET A 281 1.41 11.25 -18.08
C MET A 281 1.58 11.70 -16.63
N LEU A 282 2.77 12.17 -16.24
CA LEU A 282 3.00 12.74 -14.92
C LEU A 282 2.15 13.99 -14.66
N ARG A 283 2.04 14.90 -15.64
CA ARG A 283 1.15 16.07 -15.53
C ARG A 283 -0.32 15.66 -15.39
N VAL A 284 -0.75 14.64 -16.13
CA VAL A 284 -2.11 14.07 -15.97
C VAL A 284 -2.31 13.52 -14.56
N LEU A 285 -1.36 12.74 -14.03
CA LEU A 285 -1.44 12.23 -12.66
C LEU A 285 -1.53 13.36 -11.62
N VAL A 286 -0.70 14.39 -11.74
CA VAL A 286 -0.73 15.56 -10.84
C VAL A 286 -2.06 16.32 -10.97
N ALA A 287 -2.54 16.57 -12.19
CA ALA A 287 -3.83 17.24 -12.42
C ALA A 287 -5.01 16.44 -11.86
N ILE A 288 -4.98 15.11 -11.97
CA ILE A 288 -6.00 14.25 -11.36
C ILE A 288 -6.02 14.44 -9.84
N HIS A 289 -4.86 14.33 -9.19
CA HIS A 289 -4.80 14.37 -7.73
C HIS A 289 -5.05 15.77 -7.14
N GLU A 290 -4.41 16.80 -7.69
CA GLU A 290 -4.41 18.14 -7.09
C GLU A 290 -5.57 19.02 -7.55
N VAL A 291 -6.24 18.66 -8.65
CA VAL A 291 -7.34 19.46 -9.23
C VAL A 291 -8.61 18.62 -9.37
N SER A 292 -8.56 17.54 -10.17
CA SER A 292 -9.75 16.79 -10.56
C SER A 292 -10.51 16.20 -9.37
N LEU A 293 -9.80 15.58 -8.42
CA LEU A 293 -10.40 15.00 -7.21
C LEU A 293 -11.02 16.06 -6.27
N GLY A 294 -10.60 17.32 -6.38
CA GLY A 294 -11.24 18.43 -5.67
C GLY A 294 -12.64 18.76 -6.19
N VAL A 295 -12.91 18.46 -7.48
CA VAL A 295 -14.21 18.73 -8.12
C VAL A 295 -15.16 17.57 -7.88
N ALA A 296 -16.30 17.83 -7.24
CA ALA A 296 -17.22 16.78 -6.77
C ALA A 296 -17.69 15.81 -7.86
N VAL A 297 -18.08 16.31 -9.04
CA VAL A 297 -18.56 15.47 -10.15
C VAL A 297 -17.45 14.59 -10.74
N LEU A 298 -16.23 15.13 -10.88
CA LEU A 298 -15.09 14.38 -11.42
C LEU A 298 -14.62 13.32 -10.43
N ARG A 299 -14.56 13.66 -9.13
CA ARG A 299 -14.29 12.71 -8.06
C ARG A 299 -15.31 11.57 -8.03
N TRP A 300 -16.60 11.89 -8.15
CA TRP A 300 -17.64 10.87 -8.21
C TRP A 300 -17.45 9.94 -9.41
N LEU A 301 -17.13 10.47 -10.60
CA LEU A 301 -16.82 9.67 -11.80
C LEU A 301 -15.61 8.76 -11.57
N GLN A 302 -14.52 9.28 -11.02
CA GLN A 302 -13.28 8.53 -10.73
C GLN A 302 -13.49 7.42 -9.70
N ASN A 303 -14.21 7.71 -8.61
CA ASN A 303 -14.56 6.72 -7.60
C ASN A 303 -15.47 5.62 -8.19
N SER A 304 -16.44 6.01 -9.02
CA SER A 304 -17.34 5.07 -9.70
C SER A 304 -16.59 4.19 -10.69
N LEU A 305 -15.63 4.76 -11.43
CA LEU A 305 -14.77 4.00 -12.34
C LEU A 305 -13.96 2.94 -11.59
N VAL A 306 -13.34 3.29 -10.46
CA VAL A 306 -12.58 2.33 -9.66
C VAL A 306 -13.49 1.26 -9.07
N TYR A 307 -14.69 1.63 -8.60
CA TYR A 307 -15.68 0.65 -8.16
C TYR A 307 -16.01 -0.36 -9.27
N VAL A 308 -16.27 0.11 -10.50
CA VAL A 308 -16.57 -0.76 -11.64
C VAL A 308 -15.38 -1.63 -12.01
N LEU A 309 -14.17 -1.06 -12.10
CA LEU A 309 -12.96 -1.79 -12.47
C LEU A 309 -12.63 -2.90 -11.46
N VAL A 310 -12.77 -2.63 -10.15
CA VAL A 310 -12.44 -3.63 -9.13
C VAL A 310 -13.51 -4.73 -9.04
N ASN A 311 -14.78 -4.36 -8.97
CA ASN A 311 -15.86 -5.33 -8.78
C ASN A 311 -16.16 -6.15 -10.05
N TYR A 312 -16.06 -5.52 -11.22
CA TYR A 312 -16.41 -6.16 -12.50
C TYR A 312 -15.20 -6.35 -13.41
N GLY A 313 -14.34 -5.35 -13.52
CA GLY A 313 -13.19 -5.36 -14.42
C GLY A 313 -12.19 -6.47 -14.11
N ILE A 314 -11.84 -6.73 -12.85
CA ILE A 314 -10.86 -7.78 -12.50
C ILE A 314 -11.44 -9.20 -12.65
N GLN A 315 -12.68 -9.40 -12.19
CA GLN A 315 -13.24 -10.73 -11.95
C GLN A 315 -14.07 -11.28 -13.11
N TYR A 316 -14.59 -10.41 -13.97
CA TYR A 316 -15.55 -10.77 -15.01
C TYR A 316 -15.13 -10.28 -16.40
N PHE A 317 -14.70 -9.03 -16.53
CA PHE A 317 -14.40 -8.43 -17.84
C PHE A 317 -13.02 -7.73 -17.93
N PRO A 318 -11.89 -8.40 -17.64
CA PRO A 318 -10.56 -7.80 -17.76
C PRO A 318 -10.09 -7.77 -19.22
N VAL A 319 -10.80 -7.03 -20.09
CA VAL A 319 -10.67 -7.08 -21.57
C VAL A 319 -9.21 -6.95 -22.03
N LEU A 320 -8.49 -5.93 -21.56
CA LEU A 320 -7.10 -5.70 -21.96
C LEU A 320 -6.18 -6.86 -21.53
N ALA A 321 -6.37 -7.39 -20.32
CA ALA A 321 -5.61 -8.52 -19.84
C ALA A 321 -6.00 -9.83 -20.57
N ILE A 322 -7.25 -10.00 -20.99
CA ILE A 322 -7.70 -11.16 -21.80
C ILE A 322 -6.98 -11.13 -23.14
N ILE A 323 -6.95 -9.98 -23.81
CA ILE A 323 -6.25 -9.81 -25.09
C ILE A 323 -4.76 -10.17 -24.95
N ARG A 324 -4.12 -9.77 -23.84
CA ARG A 324 -2.68 -9.99 -23.66
C ARG A 324 -2.31 -11.38 -23.15
N PHE A 325 -3.01 -11.87 -22.13
CA PHE A 325 -2.62 -13.05 -21.34
C PHE A 325 -3.51 -14.27 -21.56
N GLY A 326 -4.65 -14.08 -22.25
CA GLY A 326 -5.69 -15.09 -22.40
C GLY A 326 -6.62 -15.16 -21.20
N PHE A 327 -7.82 -15.69 -21.43
CA PHE A 327 -8.95 -15.69 -20.48
C PHE A 327 -8.59 -16.25 -19.09
N LYS A 328 -7.97 -17.44 -19.04
CA LYS A 328 -7.60 -18.13 -17.78
C LYS A 328 -6.62 -17.32 -16.92
N ASN A 329 -5.72 -16.59 -17.55
CA ASN A 329 -4.67 -15.83 -16.88
C ASN A 329 -5.13 -14.43 -16.46
N ALA A 330 -6.04 -13.84 -17.23
CA ALA A 330 -6.57 -12.51 -17.00
C ALA A 330 -7.53 -12.43 -15.81
N ILE A 331 -8.35 -13.45 -15.59
CA ILE A 331 -9.31 -13.47 -14.48
C ILE A 331 -8.58 -13.80 -13.17
N VAL A 332 -8.80 -12.95 -12.16
CA VAL A 332 -8.26 -13.09 -10.81
C VAL A 332 -9.41 -13.05 -9.80
N ARG A 333 -9.38 -13.97 -8.84
CA ARG A 333 -10.36 -14.10 -7.75
C ARG A 333 -9.61 -14.42 -6.46
N ILE A 334 -10.17 -14.03 -5.32
CA ILE A 334 -9.60 -14.23 -3.98
C ILE A 334 -10.52 -15.05 -3.08
#